data_AF-A0A7X9GHB8-F1
#
_entry.id   AF-A0A7X9GHB8-F1
#
_cell.length_a   1.000
_cell.length_b   1.000
_cell.length_c   1.000
_cell.angle_alpha   90.00
_cell.angle_beta   90.00
_cell.angle_gamma   90.00
#
_symmetry.space_group_name_H-M   'P 1'
#
loop_
_entity.id
_entity.type
_entity.pdbx_description
1 polymer ?
#
loop_
_entity_poly.entity_id
_entity_poly.type
_entity_poly.pdbx_seq_one_letter_code
_entity_poly.pdbx_strand_id
1 'polypeptide(L)'
;YLRRDPNRNQIPCTAVDMVVHVPWGGHPSQVPGFYDVDMDFIKEYAAAARGEDSFNRWVDEWIHGIDSREEYLDRLGASRLQRLRVNPPFGYRQRR
;
A
#
# COMPACT_ATOMS: atom_id res chain seq x y z
N TYR A 1 2.63 -24.57 -1.42
CA TYR A 1 1.49 -23.94 -2.10
C TYR A 1 1.81 -23.64 -3.57
N LEU A 2 2.84 -22.82 -3.87
CA LEU A 2 3.26 -22.44 -5.23
C LEU A 2 3.43 -23.59 -6.25
N ARG A 3 3.98 -24.74 -5.84
CA ARG A 3 4.16 -25.91 -6.74
C ARG A 3 2.94 -26.82 -6.85
N ARG A 4 1.90 -26.63 -6.03
CA ARG A 4 0.70 -27.50 -6.02
C ARG A 4 -0.27 -27.17 -7.15
N ASP A 5 -0.34 -25.90 -7.53
CA ASP A 5 -1.14 -25.42 -8.66
C ASP A 5 -0.30 -24.43 -9.49
N PRO A 6 0.52 -24.95 -10.43
CA PRO A 6 1.47 -24.12 -11.17
C PRO A 6 0.79 -23.11 -12.10
N ASN A 7 -0.47 -23.33 -12.49
CA ASN A 7 -1.22 -22.45 -13.38
C ASN A 7 -1.52 -21.08 -12.76
N ARG A 8 -1.35 -20.93 -11.44
CA ARG A 8 -1.53 -19.66 -10.72
C ARG A 8 -0.26 -18.81 -10.64
N ASN A 9 0.89 -19.35 -11.04
CA ASN A 9 2.16 -18.62 -11.02
C ASN A 9 2.26 -17.76 -12.27
N GLN A 10 2.35 -16.43 -12.09
CA GLN A 10 2.35 -15.48 -13.21
C GLN A 10 3.75 -15.19 -13.75
N ILE A 11 4.79 -15.34 -12.93
CA ILE A 11 6.17 -14.97 -13.24
C ILE A 11 7.09 -16.16 -12.92
N PRO A 12 7.97 -16.58 -13.84
CA PRO A 12 8.92 -17.66 -13.60
C PRO A 12 10.06 -17.21 -12.68
N CYS A 13 10.62 -18.13 -11.89
CA CYS A 13 11.70 -17.80 -10.94
C CYS A 13 13.00 -17.36 -11.60
N THR A 14 13.21 -17.71 -12.88
CA THR A 14 14.38 -17.28 -13.66
C THR A 14 14.32 -15.82 -14.10
N ALA A 15 13.15 -15.17 -13.98
CA ALA A 15 12.96 -13.76 -14.33
C ALA A 15 12.97 -12.84 -13.08
N VAL A 16 13.29 -13.38 -11.90
CA VAL A 16 13.23 -12.64 -10.62
C VAL A 16 14.57 -12.75 -9.91
N ASP A 17 15.24 -11.61 -9.72
CA ASP A 17 16.50 -11.54 -8.97
C ASP A 17 16.27 -11.47 -7.46
N MET A 18 15.20 -10.78 -7.01
CA MET A 18 14.93 -10.54 -5.60
C MET A 18 13.45 -10.58 -5.26
N VAL A 19 13.13 -11.19 -4.12
CA VAL A 19 11.80 -11.18 -3.51
C VAL A 19 11.93 -10.53 -2.13
N VAL A 20 11.21 -9.43 -1.91
CA VAL A 20 11.20 -8.69 -0.64
C VAL A 20 9.81 -8.78 -0.03
N HIS A 21 9.73 -9.15 1.25
CA HIS A 21 8.47 -9.17 1.99
C HIS A 21 8.16 -7.77 2.53
N VAL A 22 7.16 -7.11 1.95
CA VAL A 22 6.77 -5.75 2.31
C VAL A 22 5.26 -5.70 2.56
N PRO A 23 4.80 -5.95 3.80
CA PRO A 23 3.39 -5.79 4.16
C PRO A 23 2.88 -4.40 3.80
N TRP A 24 1.68 -4.32 3.22
CA TRP A 24 1.10 -3.07 2.71
C TRP A 24 1.98 -2.38 1.64
N GLY A 25 2.81 -3.15 0.93
CA GLY A 25 3.71 -2.71 -0.14
C GLY A 25 3.09 -1.79 -1.19
N GLY A 26 1.85 -2.08 -1.59
CA GLY A 26 1.13 -1.36 -2.63
C GLY A 26 0.38 -0.10 -2.17
N HIS A 27 0.34 0.22 -0.87
CA HIS A 27 -0.28 1.47 -0.41
C HIS A 27 0.41 2.69 -1.08
N PRO A 28 -0.33 3.72 -1.53
CA PRO A 28 -1.77 3.98 -1.32
C PRO A 28 -2.72 3.31 -2.33
N SER A 29 -2.20 2.56 -3.29
CA SER A 29 -2.98 1.85 -4.31
C SER A 29 -3.60 0.54 -3.80
N GLN A 30 -4.56 -0.02 -4.56
CA GLN A 30 -5.22 -1.28 -4.20
C GLN A 30 -4.34 -2.51 -4.45
N VAL A 31 -4.49 -3.52 -3.60
CA VAL A 31 -3.98 -4.87 -3.84
C VAL A 31 -5.16 -5.84 -3.78
N PRO A 32 -5.64 -6.32 -4.94
CA PRO A 32 -6.85 -7.14 -5.02
C PRO A 32 -6.82 -8.34 -4.08
N GLY A 33 -7.92 -8.54 -3.34
CA GLY A 33 -8.05 -9.61 -2.35
C GLY A 33 -7.40 -9.34 -0.99
N PHE A 34 -6.71 -8.21 -0.81
CA PHE A 34 -6.10 -7.82 0.47
C PHE A 34 -6.67 -6.49 0.99
N TYR A 35 -6.52 -5.41 0.23
CA TYR A 35 -6.98 -4.07 0.61
C TYR A 35 -7.27 -3.16 -0.61
N ASP A 36 -8.14 -2.17 -0.38
CA ASP A 36 -8.57 -1.18 -1.36
C ASP A 36 -7.72 0.11 -1.29
N VAL A 37 -7.95 1.03 -2.23
CA VAL A 37 -7.25 2.31 -2.37
C VAL A 37 -7.50 3.22 -1.16
N ASP A 38 -6.42 3.81 -0.64
CA ASP A 38 -6.49 4.86 0.38
C ASP A 38 -6.71 6.23 -0.27
N MET A 39 -7.97 6.49 -0.65
CA MET A 39 -8.34 7.73 -1.33
C MET A 39 -8.07 8.99 -0.49
N ASP A 40 -8.12 8.88 0.84
CA ASP A 40 -7.87 10.02 1.71
C ASP A 40 -6.37 10.38 1.70
N PHE A 41 -5.48 9.37 1.64
CA PHE A 41 -4.04 9.59 1.55
C PHE A 41 -3.66 10.24 0.22
N ILE A 42 -4.30 9.78 -0.86
CA ILE A 42 -4.12 10.35 -2.20
C ILE A 42 -4.57 11.81 -2.24
N LYS A 43 -5.68 12.16 -1.57
CA LYS A 43 -6.14 13.56 -1.47
C LYS A 43 -5.19 14.42 -0.64
N GLU A 44 -4.68 13.90 0.48
CA GLU A 44 -3.67 14.58 1.32
C GLU A 44 -2.42 14.91 0.49
N TYR A 45 -1.88 13.92 -0.21
CA TYR A 45 -0.78 14.11 -1.16
C TYR A 45 -1.11 15.15 -2.23
N ALA A 46 -2.25 15.01 -2.90
CA ALA A 46 -2.65 15.90 -3.99
C ALA A 46 -2.90 17.34 -3.53
N ALA A 47 -3.28 17.55 -2.27
CA ALA A 47 -3.38 18.88 -1.68
C ALA A 47 -2.00 19.46 -1.36
N ALA A 48 -1.11 18.66 -0.76
CA ALA A 48 0.26 19.07 -0.42
C ALA A 48 1.10 19.40 -1.66
N ALA A 49 0.94 18.62 -2.74
CA ALA A 49 1.67 18.78 -4.00
C ALA A 49 1.34 20.08 -4.77
N ARG A 50 0.37 20.89 -4.33
CA ARG A 50 0.01 22.16 -4.98
C ARG A 50 0.97 23.32 -4.68
N GLY A 51 1.78 23.19 -3.64
CA GLY A 51 2.75 24.21 -3.24
C GLY A 51 4.09 23.58 -2.91
N GLU A 52 5.17 24.25 -3.24
CA GLU A 52 6.54 23.73 -3.03
C GLU A 52 6.82 23.50 -1.54
N ASP A 53 6.56 24.50 -0.69
CA ASP A 53 6.76 24.37 0.76
C ASP A 53 5.89 23.29 1.40
N SER A 54 4.62 23.17 0.95
CA SER A 54 3.71 22.14 1.48
C SER A 54 4.10 20.75 1.00
N PHE A 55 4.61 20.63 -0.22
CA PHE A 55 5.09 19.38 -0.77
C PHE A 55 6.36 18.92 -0.07
N ASN A 56 7.33 19.82 0.14
CA ASN A 56 8.57 19.51 0.85
C ASN A 56 8.29 19.04 2.27
N ARG A 57 7.38 19.69 3.01
CA ARG A 57 6.94 19.21 4.34
C ARG A 57 6.31 17.82 4.28
N TRP A 58 5.50 17.54 3.27
CA TRP A 58 4.87 16.23 3.10
C TRP A 58 5.91 15.15 2.78
N VAL A 59 6.91 15.45 1.94
CA VAL A 59 8.04 14.57 1.61
C VAL A 59 8.90 14.30 2.84
N ASP A 60 9.21 15.34 3.62
CA ASP A 60 9.94 15.21 4.88
C ASP A 60 9.17 14.33 5.87
N GLU A 61 7.84 14.44 5.91
CA GLU A 61 7.01 13.63 6.80
C GLU A 61 6.88 12.17 6.34
N TRP A 62 6.62 11.91 5.05
CA TRP A 62 6.22 10.59 4.57
C TRP A 62 7.33 9.82 3.84
N ILE A 63 8.46 10.44 3.55
CA ILE A 63 9.58 9.83 2.83
C ILE A 63 10.88 9.94 3.63
N HIS A 64 11.34 11.16 3.93
CA HIS A 64 12.66 11.33 4.57
C HIS A 64 12.64 11.14 6.08
N GLY A 65 11.51 11.41 6.73
CA GLY A 65 11.33 11.27 8.17
C GLY A 65 10.75 9.93 8.59
N ILE A 66 10.93 8.87 7.77
CA ILE A 66 10.49 7.50 8.05
C ILE A 66 11.66 6.56 7.78
N ASP A 67 12.12 5.89 8.82
CA ASP A 67 13.32 5.04 8.76
C ASP A 67 13.01 3.59 8.37
N SER A 68 11.75 3.18 8.48
CA SER A 68 11.34 1.80 8.23
C SER A 68 9.91 1.66 7.73
N ARG A 69 9.60 0.48 7.16
CA ARG A 69 8.24 0.15 6.75
C ARG A 69 7.30 0.07 7.95
N GLU A 70 7.79 -0.40 9.08
CA GLU A 70 7.02 -0.53 10.31
C GLU A 70 6.60 0.85 10.82
N GLU A 71 7.53 1.80 10.85
CA GLU A 71 7.25 3.19 11.23
C GLU A 71 6.21 3.85 10.30
N TYR A 72 6.30 3.57 8.99
CA TYR A 72 5.28 4.02 8.03
C TYR A 72 3.87 3.53 8.41
N LEU A 73 3.76 2.25 8.79
CA LEU A 73 2.47 1.65 9.16
C LEU A 73 1.96 2.15 10.51
N ASP A 74 2.86 2.38 11.47
CA ASP A 74 2.53 2.97 12.76
C ASP A 74 2.02 4.40 12.59
N ARG A 75 2.66 5.19 11.71
CA ARG A 75 2.25 6.56 11.38
C ARG A 75 0.91 6.61 10.66
N LEU A 76 0.65 5.70 9.72
CA LEU A 76 -0.68 5.55 9.09
C LEU A 76 -1.76 5.17 10.11
N GLY A 77 -1.39 4.35 11.10
CA GLY A 77 -2.25 3.89 12.17
C GLY A 77 -3.07 2.65 11.81
N ALA A 78 -3.12 1.71 12.75
CA ALA A 78 -3.81 0.42 12.59
C ALA A 78 -5.28 0.58 12.19
N SER A 79 -6.01 1.54 12.76
CA SER A 79 -7.42 1.80 12.46
C SER A 79 -7.64 2.19 11.00
N ARG A 80 -6.71 2.93 10.37
CA ARG A 80 -6.78 3.29 8.96
C ARG A 80 -6.58 2.05 8.09
N LEU A 81 -5.54 1.26 8.38
CA LEU A 81 -5.23 0.02 7.68
C LEU A 81 -6.39 -0.98 7.74
N GLN A 82 -6.99 -1.20 8.92
CA GLN A 82 -8.12 -2.12 9.05
C GLN A 82 -9.33 -1.70 8.22
N ARG A 83 -9.60 -0.39 8.08
CA ARG A 83 -10.68 0.11 7.22
C ARG A 83 -10.44 -0.11 5.73
N LEU A 84 -9.19 -0.29 5.30
CA LEU A 84 -8.85 -0.51 3.90
C LEU A 84 -8.98 -1.98 3.48
N ARG A 85 -9.03 -2.91 4.43
CA ARG A 85 -9.13 -4.33 4.11
C ARG A 85 -10.40 -4.63 3.29
N VAL A 86 -10.27 -5.57 2.36
CA VAL A 86 -11.40 -6.04 1.56
C VAL A 86 -12.41 -6.80 2.43
N ASN A 87 -13.68 -6.78 2.03
CA ASN A 87 -14.75 -7.48 2.74
C ASN A 87 -15.17 -8.73 1.94
N PRO A 88 -14.89 -9.95 2.42
CA PRO A 88 -15.41 -11.17 1.78
C PRO A 88 -16.95 -11.14 1.68
N PRO A 89 -17.56 -11.64 0.58
CA PRO A 89 -16.94 -12.31 -0.57
C PRO A 89 -16.39 -11.37 -1.65
N PHE A 90 -16.48 -10.06 -1.45
CA PHE A 90 -16.10 -9.07 -2.45
C PHE A 90 -14.58 -8.84 -2.43
N GLY A 91 -13.93 -8.88 -3.59
CA GLY A 91 -12.48 -8.66 -3.73
C GLY A 91 -12.04 -7.21 -3.54
N TYR A 92 -12.93 -6.33 -3.11
CA TYR A 92 -12.77 -4.88 -2.92
C TYR A 92 -13.61 -4.42 -1.71
N ARG A 93 -13.41 -3.18 -1.28
CA ARG A 93 -14.21 -2.59 -0.20
C ARG A 93 -15.50 -2.01 -0.78
N GLN A 94 -16.65 -2.47 -0.29
CA GLN A 94 -17.92 -1.86 -0.65
C GLN A 94 -17.96 -0.40 -0.20
N ARG A 95 -18.27 0.50 -1.13
CA ARG A 95 -18.56 1.90 -0.83
C ARG A 95 -19.93 1.94 -0.15
N ARG A 96 -19.95 2.39 1.11
CA ARG A 96 -21.19 2.72 1.82
C ARG A 96 -21.74 4.04 1.34
#